data_AF-A0A7X8I0I9-F1
#
_entry.id   AF-A0A7X8I0I9-F1
#
_cell.length_a   1.000
_cell.length_b   1.000
_cell.length_c   1.000
_cell.angle_alpha   90.00
_cell.angle_beta   90.00
_cell.angle_gamma   90.00
#
_symmetry.space_group_name_H-M   'P 1'
#
loop_
_entity.id
_entity.type
_entity.pdbx_description
1 polymer ?
#
loop_
_entity_poly.entity_id
_entity_poly.type
_entity_poly.pdbx_seq_one_letter_code
_entity_poly.pdbx_strand_id
1 'polypeptide(L)'
;LKDKRIIVFTVGFASTDREEVFHPIIEKNFSKEMRDNIRFFHLRGGIDYKKLGIVHRSMMAMLKAVISKKEPEELSDDDRELLATYGGKVDFMDKNTIRPLLLFLKDQDYFRDKD
;
A
#
# COMPACT_ATOMS: atom_id res chain seq x y z
N LEU A 1 3.97 -23.34 -2.48
CA LEU A 1 4.83 -22.23 -2.00
C LEU A 1 6.13 -22.73 -1.37
N LYS A 2 6.20 -23.98 -0.87
CA LYS A 2 7.47 -24.58 -0.43
C LYS A 2 8.54 -24.43 -1.51
N ASP A 3 9.74 -24.05 -1.06
CA ASP A 3 10.96 -23.82 -1.86
C ASP A 3 10.91 -22.64 -2.84
N LYS A 4 9.92 -21.74 -2.69
CA LYS A 4 9.87 -20.48 -3.44
C LYS A 4 10.27 -19.30 -2.55
N ARG A 5 11.13 -18.44 -3.09
CA ARG A 5 11.32 -17.09 -2.55
C ARG A 5 10.10 -16.25 -2.95
N ILE A 6 9.45 -15.65 -1.98
CA ILE A 6 8.20 -14.91 -2.20
C ILE A 6 8.42 -13.46 -1.78
N ILE A 7 8.13 -12.57 -2.71
CA ILE A 7 7.98 -11.15 -2.45
C ILE A 7 6.51 -10.82 -2.63
N VAL A 8 5.96 -10.08 -1.68
CA VAL A 8 4.63 -9.49 -1.79
C VAL A 8 4.80 -7.98 -1.82
N PHE A 9 4.16 -7.32 -2.78
CA PHE A 9 4.06 -5.87 -2.74
C PHE A 9 2.60 -5.43 -2.86
N THR A 10 2.27 -4.34 -2.18
CA THR A 10 0.94 -3.72 -2.28
C THR A 10 1.06 -2.39 -2.99
N VAL A 11 0.05 -2.05 -3.78
CA VAL A 11 -0.11 -0.71 -4.35
C VAL A 11 -1.39 -0.12 -3.78
N GLY A 12 -1.28 1.04 -3.14
CA GLY A 12 -2.41 1.67 -2.46
C GLY A 12 -2.37 3.18 -2.53
N PHE A 13 -3.41 3.80 -1.98
CA PHE A 13 -3.50 5.25 -1.85
C PHE A 13 -2.82 5.76 -0.56
N ALA A 14 -2.83 4.97 0.51
CA ALA A 14 -2.22 5.34 1.79
C ALA A 14 -0.71 5.63 1.68
N SER A 15 -0.19 6.48 2.56
CA SER A 15 1.26 6.66 2.69
C SER A 15 1.96 5.38 3.12
N THR A 16 3.20 5.18 2.65
CA THR A 16 3.97 3.94 2.84
C THR A 16 4.98 4.01 3.98
N ASP A 17 5.11 5.16 4.64
CA ASP A 17 6.05 5.45 5.73
C ASP A 17 5.56 4.96 7.11
N ARG A 18 4.28 4.59 7.21
CA ARG A 18 3.64 4.13 8.45
C ARG A 18 3.47 2.61 8.44
N GLU A 19 4.47 1.89 8.93
CA GLU A 19 4.45 0.42 9.00
C GLU A 19 3.24 -0.12 9.78
N GLU A 20 2.79 0.60 10.81
CA GLU A 20 1.64 0.27 11.64
C GLU A 20 0.31 0.17 10.86
N VAL A 21 0.19 0.84 9.72
CA VAL A 21 -0.98 0.73 8.84
C VAL A 21 -1.01 -0.64 8.15
N PHE A 22 0.15 -1.21 7.86
CA PHE A 22 0.29 -2.44 7.09
C PHE A 22 0.34 -3.69 7.97
N HIS A 23 0.89 -3.59 9.19
CA HIS A 23 0.99 -4.72 10.11
C HIS A 23 -0.34 -5.49 10.27
N PRO A 24 -1.47 -4.87 10.65
CA PRO A 24 -2.73 -5.59 10.84
C PRO A 24 -3.23 -6.29 9.57
N ILE A 25 -2.98 -5.68 8.40
CA ILE A 25 -3.36 -6.25 7.10
C ILE A 25 -2.53 -7.51 6.84
N ILE A 26 -1.22 -7.44 7.08
CA ILE A 26 -0.32 -8.59 6.88
C ILE A 26 -0.66 -9.71 7.87
N GLU A 27 -0.86 -9.41 9.15
CA GLU A 27 -1.18 -10.42 10.17
C GLU A 27 -2.51 -11.12 9.92
N LYS A 28 -3.50 -10.40 9.41
CA LYS A 28 -4.81 -10.96 9.08
C LYS A 28 -4.77 -11.93 7.90
N ASN A 29 -3.85 -11.73 6.95
CA ASN A 29 -3.82 -12.49 5.70
C ASN A 29 -2.70 -13.55 5.63
N PHE A 30 -1.66 -13.45 6.46
CA PHE A 30 -0.49 -14.31 6.42
C PHE A 30 -0.19 -14.94 7.79
N SER A 31 0.01 -16.26 7.80
CA SER A 31 0.44 -16.96 9.02
C SER A 31 1.81 -16.44 9.49
N LYS A 32 2.16 -16.68 10.75
CA LYS A 32 3.50 -16.32 11.26
C LYS A 32 4.61 -16.94 10.42
N GLU A 33 4.51 -18.23 10.09
CA GLU A 33 5.46 -18.93 9.23
C GLU A 33 5.62 -18.24 7.86
N MET A 34 4.52 -17.80 7.23
CA MET A 34 4.58 -17.08 5.97
C MET A 34 5.25 -15.71 6.14
N ARG A 35 4.92 -14.96 7.19
CA ARG A 35 5.49 -13.63 7.45
C ARG A 35 6.99 -13.69 7.69
N ASP A 36 7.48 -14.75 8.34
CA ASP A 36 8.89 -14.97 8.59
C ASP A 36 9.68 -15.26 7.29
N ASN A 37 9.00 -15.70 6.21
CA ASN A 37 9.62 -16.10 4.94
C ASN A 37 9.28 -15.20 3.74
N ILE A 38 8.37 -14.23 3.88
CA ILE A 38 7.95 -13.32 2.83
C ILE A 38 8.54 -11.94 3.08
N ARG A 39 9.13 -11.34 2.04
CA ARG A 39 9.49 -9.91 2.08
C ARG A 39 8.32 -9.07 1.55
N PHE A 40 7.89 -8.09 2.34
CA PHE A 40 6.81 -7.18 1.99
C PHE A 40 7.36 -5.82 1.55
N PHE A 41 6.73 -5.22 0.53
CA PHE A 41 6.99 -3.85 0.08
C PHE A 41 5.67 -3.12 -0.13
N HIS A 42 5.62 -1.83 0.19
CA HIS A 42 4.42 -1.01 0.02
C HIS A 42 4.74 0.15 -0.93
N LEU A 43 3.91 0.33 -1.94
CA LEU A 43 4.08 1.34 -2.98
C LEU A 43 2.81 2.21 -3.07
N ARG A 44 2.97 3.47 -3.41
CA ARG A 44 1.84 4.35 -3.71
C ARG A 44 1.44 4.23 -5.18
N GLY A 45 0.14 4.21 -5.41
CA GLY A 45 -0.49 4.24 -6.72
C GLY A 45 -1.21 5.56 -6.97
N GLY A 46 -2.09 5.57 -7.98
CA GLY A 46 -2.98 6.67 -8.28
C GLY A 46 -4.45 6.28 -8.14
N ILE A 47 -5.32 7.29 -8.08
CA ILE A 47 -6.77 7.11 -8.13
C ILE A 47 -7.37 8.04 -9.18
N ASP A 48 -8.28 7.51 -10.00
CA ASP A 48 -9.09 8.30 -10.93
C ASP A 48 -10.56 8.04 -10.58
N TYR A 49 -11.18 8.99 -9.87
CA TYR A 49 -12.55 8.83 -9.37
C TYR A 49 -13.58 8.67 -10.50
N LYS A 50 -13.28 9.18 -11.70
CA LYS A 50 -14.15 9.00 -12.88
C LYS A 50 -14.13 7.56 -13.39
N LYS A 51 -13.02 6.85 -13.19
CA LYS A 51 -12.84 5.45 -13.59
C LYS A 51 -13.27 4.44 -12.51
N LEU A 52 -13.58 4.90 -11.30
CA LEU A 52 -14.12 4.02 -10.26
C LEU A 52 -15.51 3.50 -10.65
N GLY A 53 -15.67 2.19 -10.55
CA GLY A 53 -16.97 1.53 -10.61
C GLY A 53 -17.90 2.00 -9.47
N ILE A 54 -19.19 1.75 -9.63
CA ILE A 54 -20.25 2.27 -8.74
C ILE A 54 -20.00 1.86 -7.27
N VAL A 55 -19.65 0.60 -7.03
CA VAL A 55 -19.40 0.07 -5.67
C VAL A 55 -18.25 0.81 -4.99
N HIS A 56 -17.10 0.92 -5.65
CA HIS A 56 -15.94 1.63 -5.08
C HIS A 56 -16.22 3.12 -4.89
N ARG A 57 -16.96 3.75 -5.80
CA ARG A 57 -17.37 5.14 -5.64
C ARG A 57 -18.26 5.34 -4.42
N SER A 58 -19.22 4.45 -4.18
CA SER A 58 -20.06 4.48 -2.98
C SER A 58 -19.26 4.25 -1.70
N MET A 59 -18.32 3.30 -1.70
CA MET A 59 -17.41 3.08 -0.56
C MET A 59 -16.57 4.33 -0.26
N MET A 60 -16.01 4.97 -1.29
CA MET A 60 -15.24 6.20 -1.13
C MET A 60 -16.11 7.36 -0.63
N ALA A 61 -17.36 7.47 -1.08
CA ALA A 61 -18.31 8.47 -0.59
C ALA A 61 -18.64 8.27 0.89
N MET A 62 -18.83 7.01 1.32
CA MET A 62 -19.03 6.67 2.72
C MET A 62 -17.81 7.02 3.56
N LEU A 63 -16.61 6.64 3.11
CA LEU A 63 -15.37 6.99 3.79
C LEU A 63 -15.22 8.51 3.92
N LYS A 64 -15.44 9.26 2.82
CA LYS A 64 -15.43 10.72 2.81
C LYS A 64 -16.43 11.29 3.82
N ALA A 65 -17.63 10.75 3.90
CA ALA A 65 -18.66 11.20 4.84
C ALA A 65 -18.28 10.94 6.31
N VAL A 66 -17.59 9.84 6.60
CA VAL A 66 -17.09 9.54 7.94
C VAL A 66 -15.97 10.51 8.34
N ILE A 67 -14.95 10.65 7.49
CA ILE A 67 -13.79 11.51 7.81
C ILE A 67 -14.16 13.00 7.86
N SER A 68 -15.17 13.44 7.07
CA SER A 68 -15.63 14.85 7.09
C SER A 68 -16.32 15.25 8.40
N LYS A 69 -16.63 14.29 9.28
CA LYS A 69 -17.25 14.53 10.59
C LYS A 69 -16.25 14.54 11.74
N LYS A 70 -14.99 14.16 11.49
CA LYS A 70 -13.91 14.21 12.49
C LYS A 70 -13.52 15.66 12.75
N GLU A 71 -13.07 15.95 13.96
CA GLU A 71 -12.47 17.25 14.27
C GLU A 71 -11.11 17.39 13.56
N PRO A 72 -10.65 18.61 13.23
CA PRO A 72 -9.40 18.83 12.48
C PRO A 72 -8.16 18.14 13.08
N GLU A 73 -8.12 18.03 14.41
CA GLU A 73 -7.03 17.41 15.18
C GLU A 73 -7.07 15.87 15.10
N GLU A 74 -8.22 15.28 14.81
CA GLU A 74 -8.41 13.83 14.68
C GLU A 74 -8.14 13.31 13.25
N LEU A 75 -8.01 14.22 12.29
CA LEU A 75 -7.69 13.86 10.91
C LEU A 75 -6.25 13.32 10.83
N SER A 76 -6.10 12.15 10.24
CA SER A 76 -4.79 11.66 9.81
C SER A 76 -4.36 12.36 8.51
N ASP A 77 -3.08 12.24 8.14
CA ASP A 77 -2.59 12.83 6.89
C ASP A 77 -3.24 12.19 5.65
N ASP A 78 -3.50 10.88 5.70
CA ASP A 78 -4.26 10.19 4.65
C ASP A 78 -5.73 10.70 4.58
N ASP A 79 -6.36 11.04 5.71
CA ASP A 79 -7.71 11.63 5.71
C ASP A 79 -7.70 13.01 5.03
N ARG A 80 -6.72 13.86 5.37
CA ARG A 80 -6.55 15.19 4.79
C ARG A 80 -6.30 15.10 3.28
N GLU A 81 -5.42 14.20 2.86
CA GLU A 81 -5.08 13.97 1.46
C GLU A 81 -6.28 13.46 0.66
N LEU A 82 -7.04 12.51 1.21
CA LEU A 82 -8.27 12.01 0.58
C LEU A 82 -9.30 13.13 0.42
N LEU A 83 -9.55 13.95 1.46
CA LEU A 83 -10.47 15.07 1.39
C LEU A 83 -10.05 16.11 0.34
N ALA A 84 -8.77 16.46 0.30
CA ALA A 84 -8.22 17.44 -0.63
C ALA A 84 -8.31 16.99 -2.10
N THR A 85 -8.28 15.68 -2.35
CA THR A 85 -8.22 15.11 -3.69
C THR A 85 -9.52 14.44 -4.16
N TYR A 86 -10.53 14.38 -3.30
CA TYR A 86 -11.77 13.63 -3.53
C TYR A 86 -12.47 14.05 -4.82
N GLY A 87 -12.85 13.06 -5.64
CA GLY A 87 -13.58 13.29 -6.90
C GLY A 87 -12.67 13.68 -8.08
N GLY A 88 -11.39 13.93 -7.83
CA GLY A 88 -10.39 14.28 -8.84
C GLY A 88 -9.71 13.07 -9.48
N LYS A 89 -8.51 13.33 -9.98
CA LYS A 89 -7.54 12.31 -10.40
C LYS A 89 -6.22 12.64 -9.73
N VAL A 90 -5.60 11.64 -9.12
CA VAL A 90 -4.32 11.77 -8.42
C VAL A 90 -3.39 10.65 -8.87
N ASP A 91 -2.11 10.98 -8.98
CA ASP A 91 -1.06 10.03 -9.30
C ASP A 91 0.10 10.25 -8.32
N PHE A 92 0.31 9.29 -7.41
CA PHE A 92 1.44 9.29 -6.47
C PHE A 92 2.54 8.32 -6.90
N MET A 93 2.48 7.79 -8.12
CA MET A 93 3.47 6.82 -8.58
C MET A 93 4.83 7.48 -8.75
N ASP A 94 5.80 7.02 -7.96
CA ASP A 94 7.22 7.31 -8.17
C ASP A 94 7.97 6.01 -8.47
N LYS A 95 8.53 5.90 -9.68
CA LYS A 95 9.29 4.73 -10.11
C LYS A 95 10.51 4.48 -9.23
N ASN A 96 11.06 5.48 -8.57
CA ASN A 96 12.21 5.30 -7.69
C ASN A 96 11.85 4.48 -6.43
N THR A 97 10.58 4.48 -6.03
CA THR A 97 10.11 3.74 -4.84
C THR A 97 10.17 2.22 -4.99
N ILE A 98 10.27 1.69 -6.23
CA ILE A 98 10.48 0.26 -6.46
C ILE A 98 11.94 -0.18 -6.21
N ARG A 99 12.88 0.76 -6.09
CA ARG A 99 14.31 0.47 -5.99
C ARG A 99 14.68 -0.47 -4.83
N PRO A 100 14.14 -0.33 -3.60
CA PRO A 100 14.43 -1.26 -2.51
C PRO A 100 14.05 -2.70 -2.85
N LEU A 101 12.92 -2.90 -3.54
CA LEU A 101 12.48 -4.22 -4.01
C LEU A 101 13.46 -4.79 -5.04
N LEU A 102 13.87 -3.98 -6.02
CA LEU A 102 14.83 -4.42 -7.05
C LEU A 102 16.21 -4.74 -6.47
N LEU A 103 16.67 -3.99 -5.47
CA LEU A 103 17.92 -4.29 -4.77
C LEU A 103 17.81 -5.59 -3.99
N PHE A 104 16.71 -5.80 -3.26
CA PHE A 104 16.46 -7.07 -2.58
C PHE A 104 16.48 -8.25 -3.57
N LEU A 105 15.86 -8.11 -4.75
CA LEU A 105 15.96 -9.14 -5.79
C LEU A 105 17.41 -9.41 -6.23
N LYS A 106 18.18 -8.35 -6.52
CA LYS A 106 19.57 -8.46 -7.00
C LYS A 106 20.54 -9.03 -5.96
N ASP A 107 20.48 -8.54 -4.72
CA ASP A 107 21.33 -9.04 -3.63
C ASP A 107 21.09 -10.53 -3.40
N GLN A 108 19.84 -10.97 -3.56
CA GLN A 108 19.47 -12.37 -3.43
C GLN A 108 19.90 -13.22 -4.63
N ASP A 109 20.09 -12.63 -5.81
CA ASP A 109 20.69 -13.31 -6.96
C ASP A 109 22.23 -13.36 -6.86
N TYR A 110 22.86 -12.38 -6.21
CA TYR A 110 24.31 -12.38 -5.92
C TYR A 110 24.76 -13.56 -5.05
N PHE A 111 23.92 -14.06 -4.14
CA PHE A 111 24.21 -15.28 -3.36
C PHE A 111 23.98 -16.57 -4.16
N ARG A 112 23.24 -16.50 -5.27
CA ARG A 112 22.86 -17.68 -6.06
C ARG A 112 23.91 -18.05 -7.12
N ASP A 113 24.68 -17.08 -7.59
CA ASP A 113 25.79 -17.31 -8.55
C ASP A 113 27.09 -17.80 -7.86
N LYS A 114 27.07 -18.05 -6.55
CA LYS A 114 28.23 -18.50 -5.76
C LYS A 114 28.08 -19.90 -5.15
N ASP A 115 26.95 -20.55 -5.36
CA ASP A 115 26.70 -21.97 -5.02
C ASP A 115 26.74 -22.84 -6.30
#